data_AF-A0A2N5V900-F1
#
_entry.id   AF-A0A2N5V900-F1
#
_cell.length_a   1.000
_cell.length_b   1.000
_cell.length_c   1.000
_cell.angle_alpha   90.00
_cell.angle_beta   90.00
_cell.angle_gamma   90.00
#
_symmetry.space_group_name_H-M   'P 1'
#
loop_
_entity.id
_entity.type
_entity.pdbx_description
1 polymer ?
#
loop_
_entity_poly.entity_id
_entity_poly.type
_entity_poly.pdbx_seq_one_letter_code
_entity_poly.pdbx_strand_id
1 'polypeptide(L)'
;MLAIPDPFQTPVGLKSRWCTLQAAINKFSGCVKQIKHHPQKGFCPYFLLQNPGNAPKWIEYITNLQNKLASQKQKSQDTTTTIACLSEPPSHALLTTESSTRKTERPSGQKKSKNNQQRTETWQQALARSQKEMVEQTQLQNDLLSSQTKAMNSIAEDLRLMVEDSFMSKDYSHMDEQTQRYYELKKTSTFEQYGIN
;
A
#
# COMPACT_ATOMS: atom_id res chain seq x y z
N MET A 1 -35.00 -20.11 21.26
CA MET A 1 -33.58 -20.25 20.91
C MET A 1 -33.36 -19.55 19.59
N LEU A 2 -32.66 -18.40 19.58
CA LEU A 2 -32.32 -17.67 18.36
C LEU A 2 -31.01 -18.25 17.80
N ALA A 3 -31.08 -18.90 16.65
CA ALA A 3 -29.91 -19.44 15.96
C ALA A 3 -29.14 -18.29 15.30
N ILE A 4 -27.87 -18.12 15.69
CA ILE A 4 -26.95 -17.17 15.07
C ILE A 4 -26.57 -17.72 13.69
N PRO A 5 -26.73 -16.95 12.60
CA PRO A 5 -26.33 -17.40 11.28
C PRO A 5 -24.80 -17.51 11.20
N ASP A 6 -24.34 -18.59 10.56
CA ASP A 6 -22.92 -18.91 10.41
C ASP A 6 -22.18 -17.81 9.61
N PRO A 7 -20.96 -17.42 9.99
CA PRO A 7 -20.26 -16.31 9.35
C PRO A 7 -19.89 -16.65 7.90
N PHE A 8 -20.11 -15.67 7.01
CA PHE A 8 -19.77 -15.77 5.60
C PHE A 8 -18.28 -16.07 5.40
N GLN A 9 -17.97 -17.28 4.93
CA GLN A 9 -16.62 -17.64 4.50
C GLN A 9 -16.37 -17.05 3.11
N THR A 10 -15.39 -16.16 2.99
CA THR A 10 -14.90 -15.73 1.68
C THR A 10 -14.11 -16.89 1.04
N PRO A 11 -14.30 -17.21 -0.25
CA PRO A 11 -13.71 -18.38 -0.92
C PRO A 11 -12.17 -18.33 -1.00
N VAL A 12 -11.56 -17.21 -0.64
CA VAL A 12 -10.12 -16.99 -0.69
C VAL A 12 -9.63 -16.73 0.73
N GLY A 13 -8.96 -17.73 1.31
CA GLY A 13 -8.44 -17.64 2.68
C GLY A 13 -7.45 -16.49 2.87
N LEU A 14 -7.34 -16.02 4.11
CA LEU A 14 -6.42 -14.94 4.52
C LEU A 14 -4.99 -15.13 4.01
N LYS A 15 -4.52 -16.38 3.95
CA LYS A 15 -3.21 -16.75 3.42
C LYS A 15 -3.01 -16.36 1.94
N SER A 16 -4.03 -16.54 1.10
CA SER A 16 -3.95 -16.18 -0.32
C SER A 16 -3.91 -14.66 -0.54
N ARG A 17 -4.66 -13.92 0.30
CA ARG A 17 -4.61 -12.45 0.33
C ARG A 17 -3.23 -11.96 0.76
N TRP A 18 -2.64 -12.59 1.78
CA TRP A 18 -1.29 -12.27 2.25
C TRP A 18 -0.23 -12.55 1.18
N CYS A 19 -0.28 -13.68 0.48
CA CYS A 19 0.64 -13.98 -0.63
C CYS A 19 0.57 -12.93 -1.74
N THR A 20 -0.63 -12.46 -2.08
CA THR A 20 -0.82 -11.43 -3.12
C THR A 20 -0.21 -10.09 -2.69
N LEU A 21 -0.44 -9.71 -1.42
CA LEU A 21 0.13 -8.49 -0.84
C LEU A 21 1.66 -8.57 -0.77
N GLN A 22 2.20 -9.70 -0.31
CA GLN A 22 3.63 -9.95 -0.25
C GLN A 22 4.29 -9.86 -1.65
N ALA A 23 3.64 -10.40 -2.68
CA ALA A 23 4.13 -10.30 -4.05
C ALA A 23 4.17 -8.84 -4.56
N ALA A 24 3.17 -8.03 -4.21
CA ALA A 24 3.16 -6.60 -4.55
C ALA A 24 4.26 -5.83 -3.80
N ILE A 25 4.43 -6.10 -2.50
CA ILE A 25 5.48 -5.50 -1.65
C ILE A 25 6.87 -5.84 -2.19
N ASN A 26 7.10 -7.10 -2.56
CA ASN A 26 8.40 -7.54 -3.11
C ASN A 26 8.71 -6.84 -4.45
N LYS A 27 7.71 -6.64 -5.31
CA LYS A 27 7.87 -5.90 -6.58
C LYS A 27 8.18 -4.43 -6.34
N PHE A 28 7.46 -3.79 -5.42
CA PHE A 28 7.71 -2.39 -5.04
C PHE A 28 9.13 -2.21 -4.49
N SER A 29 9.57 -3.10 -3.59
CA SER A 29 10.94 -3.12 -3.07
C SER A 29 11.99 -3.23 -4.19
N GLY A 30 11.73 -4.07 -5.19
CA GLY A 30 12.58 -4.19 -6.39
C GLY A 30 12.69 -2.87 -7.16
N CYS A 31 11.58 -2.17 -7.39
CA CYS A 31 11.58 -0.86 -8.06
C CYS A 31 12.34 0.20 -7.27
N VAL A 32 12.16 0.26 -5.94
CA VAL A 32 12.87 1.22 -5.08
C VAL A 32 14.38 0.98 -5.14
N LYS A 33 14.82 -0.28 -5.12
CA LYS A 33 16.25 -0.62 -5.30
C LYS A 33 16.77 -0.16 -6.66
N GLN A 34 16.02 -0.38 -7.73
CA GLN A 34 16.41 0.07 -9.07
C GLN A 34 16.55 1.59 -9.16
N ILE A 35 15.64 2.35 -8.54
CA ILE A 35 15.74 3.82 -8.46
C ILE A 35 16.97 4.25 -7.66
N LYS A 36 17.26 3.60 -6.54
CA LYS A 36 18.41 3.93 -5.68
C LYS A 36 19.76 3.68 -6.37
N HIS A 37 19.84 2.68 -7.24
CA HIS A 37 21.08 2.33 -7.95
C HIS A 37 21.31 3.11 -9.26
N HIS A 38 20.41 4.00 -9.66
CA HIS A 38 20.54 4.82 -10.87
C HIS A 38 20.58 6.33 -10.54
N PRO A 39 21.67 6.86 -9.96
CA PRO A 39 21.77 8.27 -9.63
C PRO A 39 22.18 9.06 -10.88
N GLN A 40 21.29 9.20 -11.86
CA GLN A 40 21.44 10.23 -12.89
C GLN A 40 20.43 11.35 -12.65
N LYS A 41 21.00 12.55 -12.46
CA LYS A 41 20.32 13.83 -12.27
C LYS A 41 19.17 13.96 -13.27
N GLY A 42 17.95 14.14 -12.74
CA GLY A 42 16.76 14.43 -13.55
C GLY A 42 15.75 13.29 -13.71
N PHE A 43 15.59 12.41 -12.71
CA PHE A 43 14.53 11.40 -12.73
C PHE A 43 13.14 12.04 -12.57
N CYS A 44 12.62 12.55 -13.68
CA CYS A 44 11.26 13.02 -13.80
C CYS A 44 10.35 11.78 -14.00
N PRO A 45 9.26 11.59 -13.23
CA PRO A 45 8.32 10.48 -13.43
C PRO A 45 7.76 10.40 -14.86
N TYR A 46 7.81 11.52 -15.60
CA TYR A 46 7.50 11.59 -17.03
C TYR A 46 8.46 10.80 -17.94
N PHE A 47 9.69 10.51 -17.51
CA PHE A 47 10.68 9.80 -18.34
C PHE A 47 10.34 8.33 -18.56
N LEU A 48 9.64 7.69 -17.61
CA LEU A 48 9.13 6.32 -17.77
C LEU A 48 7.98 6.23 -18.78
N LEU A 49 7.30 7.34 -19.06
CA LEU A 49 6.24 7.41 -20.08
C LEU A 49 6.78 7.68 -21.48
N GLN A 50 8.00 8.23 -21.61
CA GLN A 50 8.60 8.59 -22.90
C GLN A 50 9.65 7.59 -23.43
N ASN A 51 10.21 6.73 -22.57
CA ASN A 51 11.13 5.67 -23.00
C ASN A 51 10.59 4.27 -22.61
N PRO A 52 9.90 3.55 -23.53
CA PRO A 52 9.32 2.23 -23.25
C PRO A 52 10.38 1.14 -22.98
N GLY A 53 11.67 1.42 -23.18
CA GLY A 53 12.77 0.48 -22.89
C GLY A 53 13.07 0.26 -21.41
N ASN A 54 12.60 1.14 -20.51
CA ASN A 54 13.04 1.12 -19.11
C ASN A 54 12.15 0.27 -18.19
N ALA A 55 10.96 -0.17 -18.65
CA ALA A 55 10.07 -1.03 -17.87
C ALA A 55 9.08 -1.83 -18.75
N PRO A 56 9.54 -2.68 -19.68
CA PRO A 56 8.68 -3.39 -20.63
C PRO A 56 7.64 -4.29 -19.94
N LYS A 57 8.01 -4.95 -18.83
CA LYS A 57 7.11 -5.81 -18.05
C LYS A 57 5.98 -5.04 -17.37
N TRP A 58 6.21 -3.77 -17.02
CA TRP A 58 5.19 -2.92 -16.41
C TRP A 58 4.17 -2.46 -17.44
N ILE A 59 4.64 -2.09 -18.63
CA ILE A 59 3.78 -1.73 -19.76
C ILE A 59 2.91 -2.94 -20.14
N GLU A 60 3.51 -4.13 -20.25
CA GLU A 60 2.78 -5.38 -20.52
C GLU A 60 1.70 -5.67 -19.45
N TYR A 61 2.01 -5.44 -18.17
CA TYR A 61 1.05 -5.61 -17.09
C TYR A 61 -0.14 -4.63 -17.19
N ILE A 62 0.12 -3.35 -17.49
CA ILE A 62 -0.94 -2.35 -17.68
C ILE A 62 -1.81 -2.70 -18.89
N THR A 63 -1.20 -3.09 -20.01
CA THR A 63 -1.93 -3.51 -21.22
C THR A 63 -2.80 -4.74 -20.95
N ASN A 64 -2.27 -5.73 -20.23
CA ASN A 64 -3.04 -6.92 -19.83
C ASN A 64 -4.20 -6.57 -18.88
N LEU A 65 -4.02 -5.61 -17.98
CA LEU A 65 -5.09 -5.08 -17.12
C LEU A 65 -6.19 -4.40 -17.94
N GLN A 66 -5.81 -3.55 -18.91
CA GLN A 66 -6.77 -2.87 -19.77
C GLN A 66 -7.56 -3.86 -20.64
N ASN A 67 -6.89 -4.87 -21.20
CA ASN A 67 -7.53 -5.92 -21.99
C ASN A 67 -8.51 -6.75 -21.14
N LYS A 68 -8.16 -7.10 -19.90
CA LYS A 68 -9.06 -7.81 -18.98
C LYS A 68 -10.31 -7.00 -18.64
N LEU A 69 -10.17 -5.69 -18.44
CA LEU A 69 -11.30 -4.79 -18.19
C LEU A 69 -12.20 -4.64 -19.44
N ALA A 70 -11.61 -4.64 -20.64
CA ALA A 70 -12.37 -4.60 -21.89
C ALA A 70 -13.16 -5.89 -22.14
N SER A 71 -12.55 -7.07 -21.93
CA SER A 71 -13.21 -8.37 -22.10
C SER A 71 -14.33 -8.63 -21.08
N GLN A 72 -14.22 -8.08 -19.86
CA GLN A 72 -15.29 -8.21 -18.86
C GLN A 72 -16.57 -7.47 -19.26
N LYS A 73 -16.47 -6.40 -20.05
CA LYS A 73 -17.63 -5.65 -20.56
C LYS A 73 -18.43 -6.39 -21.64
N GLN A 74 -17.85 -7.41 -22.28
CA GLN A 74 -18.50 -8.19 -23.34
C GLN A 74 -19.28 -9.41 -22.82
N LYS A 75 -19.02 -9.88 -21.59
CA LYS A 75 -19.65 -11.08 -21.02
C LYS A 75 -20.99 -10.83 -20.31
N SER A 76 -21.58 -9.64 -20.46
CA SER A 76 -22.84 -9.28 -19.78
C SER A 76 -24.05 -9.19 -20.72
N GLN A 77 -23.96 -9.67 -21.97
CA GLN A 77 -25.08 -9.61 -22.94
C GLN A 77 -25.66 -10.96 -23.37
N ASP A 78 -25.07 -12.11 -23.04
CA ASP A 78 -25.61 -13.42 -23.42
C ASP A 78 -25.74 -14.35 -22.22
N THR A 79 -26.85 -14.24 -21.48
CA THR A 79 -27.39 -15.37 -20.72
C THR A 79 -28.90 -15.24 -20.62
N THR A 80 -29.59 -15.71 -21.66
CA THR A 80 -31.03 -15.98 -21.69
C THR A 80 -31.42 -16.90 -20.53
N THR A 81 -32.24 -16.43 -19.61
CA THR A 81 -32.93 -17.27 -18.60
C THR A 81 -34.43 -17.12 -18.78
N THR A 82 -35.03 -18.23 -19.18
CA THR A 82 -36.46 -18.53 -19.29
C THR A 82 -37.22 -18.19 -18.01
N ILE A 83 -38.25 -17.34 -18.11
CA ILE A 83 -39.42 -17.38 -17.20
C ILE A 83 -40.69 -17.33 -18.06
N ALA A 84 -41.48 -18.39 -17.95
CA ALA A 84 -42.84 -18.48 -18.46
C ALA A 84 -43.83 -18.05 -17.35
N CYS A 85 -44.78 -17.16 -17.66
CA CYS A 85 -46.24 -17.45 -17.71
C CYS A 85 -47.12 -16.19 -17.67
N LEU A 86 -47.92 -16.06 -18.74
CA LEU A 86 -49.35 -15.69 -18.81
C LEU A 86 -49.82 -14.26 -18.52
N SER A 87 -50.09 -13.50 -19.59
CA SER A 87 -51.45 -13.14 -20.04
C SER A 87 -51.43 -12.53 -21.46
N GLU A 88 -52.44 -12.87 -22.27
CA GLU A 88 -52.58 -12.71 -23.74
C GLU A 88 -53.19 -11.34 -24.21
N PRO A 89 -53.35 -11.05 -25.53
CA PRO A 89 -53.17 -9.74 -26.18
C PRO A 89 -54.51 -9.09 -26.66
N PRO A 90 -54.51 -8.07 -27.55
CA PRO A 90 -54.67 -8.42 -28.97
C PRO A 90 -54.09 -7.46 -30.05
N SER A 91 -53.84 -8.07 -31.22
CA SER A 91 -54.11 -7.57 -32.57
C SER A 91 -53.17 -6.57 -33.27
N HIS A 92 -52.31 -7.16 -34.11
CA HIS A 92 -52.15 -6.92 -35.55
C HIS A 92 -52.75 -5.64 -36.17
N ALA A 93 -51.88 -4.82 -36.79
CA ALA A 93 -52.16 -4.21 -38.09
C ALA A 93 -50.87 -3.89 -38.85
N LEU A 94 -50.94 -4.11 -40.15
CA LEU A 94 -49.93 -4.25 -41.19
C LEU A 94 -49.47 -2.90 -41.80
N LEU A 95 -48.31 -2.95 -42.46
CA LEU A 95 -47.87 -2.25 -43.70
C LEU A 95 -47.16 -0.87 -43.63
N THR A 96 -45.86 -0.96 -43.93
CA THR A 96 -45.14 -0.31 -45.05
C THR A 96 -45.42 1.15 -45.39
N THR A 97 -44.38 2.00 -45.29
CA THR A 97 -44.03 2.94 -46.39
C THR A 97 -42.58 3.40 -46.27
N GLU A 98 -41.87 3.27 -47.39
CA GLU A 98 -40.52 3.74 -47.65
C GLU A 98 -40.48 5.27 -47.75
N SER A 99 -39.37 5.90 -47.35
CA SER A 99 -38.71 6.92 -48.18
C SER A 99 -37.46 7.48 -47.51
N SER A 100 -36.36 7.33 -48.25
CA SER A 100 -35.14 8.13 -48.28
C SER A 100 -35.21 9.52 -47.65
N THR A 101 -34.23 9.86 -46.80
CA THR A 101 -33.58 11.18 -46.86
C THR A 101 -32.23 11.14 -46.14
N ARG A 102 -31.15 11.35 -46.92
CA ARG A 102 -29.81 11.71 -46.41
C ARG A 102 -29.94 12.87 -45.43
N LYS A 103 -29.48 12.69 -44.20
CA LYS A 103 -29.06 13.81 -43.35
C LYS A 103 -27.57 13.71 -43.07
N THR A 104 -26.84 14.57 -43.76
CA THR A 104 -25.47 14.98 -43.46
C THR A 104 -25.42 15.49 -42.02
N GLU A 105 -24.82 14.70 -41.12
CA GLU A 105 -24.55 15.11 -39.75
C GLU A 105 -23.30 16.00 -39.73
N ARG A 106 -23.47 17.26 -39.30
CA ARG A 106 -22.38 18.24 -39.12
C ARG A 106 -21.44 17.80 -37.99
N PRO A 107 -20.16 18.23 -38.00
CA PRO A 107 -19.17 17.75 -37.03
C PRO A 107 -19.52 18.24 -35.62
N SER A 108 -19.72 17.28 -34.72
CA SER A 108 -19.89 17.46 -33.28
C SER A 108 -18.57 17.97 -32.66
N GLY A 109 -18.26 19.24 -32.89
CA GLY A 109 -17.07 19.91 -32.39
C GLY A 109 -17.30 20.58 -31.03
N GLN A 110 -16.30 20.49 -30.15
CA GLN A 110 -16.02 21.38 -29.01
C GLN A 110 -16.74 21.18 -27.67
N LYS A 111 -18.02 20.75 -27.58
CA LYS A 111 -18.68 20.68 -26.25
C LYS A 111 -18.24 19.48 -25.38
N LYS A 112 -17.83 18.37 -26.01
CA LYS A 112 -17.36 17.16 -25.31
C LYS A 112 -15.89 17.23 -24.87
N SER A 113 -15.03 18.00 -25.57
CA SER A 113 -13.60 18.07 -25.21
C SER A 113 -13.35 18.87 -23.94
N LYS A 114 -14.13 19.92 -23.66
CA LYS A 114 -14.02 20.71 -22.41
C LYS A 114 -14.38 19.89 -21.16
N ASN A 115 -15.41 19.03 -21.24
CA ASN A 115 -15.79 18.16 -20.11
C ASN A 115 -14.73 17.07 -19.84
N ASN A 116 -14.11 16.53 -20.90
CA ASN A 116 -13.03 15.56 -20.75
C ASN A 116 -11.76 16.19 -20.17
N GLN A 117 -11.41 17.42 -20.57
CA GLN A 117 -10.26 18.16 -20.04
C GLN A 117 -10.43 18.46 -18.54
N GLN A 118 -11.61 18.94 -18.13
CA GLN A 118 -11.89 19.25 -16.73
C GLN A 118 -11.88 17.98 -15.86
N ARG A 119 -12.41 16.86 -16.36
CA ARG A 119 -12.24 15.55 -15.70
C ARG A 119 -10.77 15.17 -15.56
N THR A 120 -9.97 15.45 -16.59
CA THR A 120 -8.54 15.12 -16.59
C THR A 120 -7.78 15.87 -15.50
N GLU A 121 -8.07 17.16 -15.36
CA GLU A 121 -7.49 18.01 -14.31
C GLU A 121 -7.94 17.59 -12.91
N THR A 122 -9.22 17.20 -12.74
CA THR A 122 -9.72 16.77 -11.41
C THR A 122 -9.09 15.47 -10.90
N TRP A 123 -8.88 14.45 -11.76
CA TRP A 123 -8.25 13.21 -11.29
C TRP A 123 -6.75 13.39 -11.04
N GLN A 124 -6.07 14.22 -11.82
CA GLN A 124 -4.67 14.56 -11.59
C GLN A 124 -4.48 15.26 -10.25
N GLN A 125 -5.36 16.21 -9.93
CA GLN A 125 -5.33 16.90 -8.65
C GLN A 125 -5.63 15.96 -7.48
N ALA A 126 -6.58 15.03 -7.64
CA ALA A 126 -6.88 14.02 -6.64
C ALA A 126 -5.69 13.06 -6.41
N LEU A 127 -5.00 12.66 -7.49
CA LEU A 127 -3.80 11.83 -7.40
C LEU A 127 -2.67 12.56 -6.69
N ALA A 128 -2.42 13.82 -7.03
CA ALA A 128 -1.39 14.63 -6.38
C ALA A 128 -1.67 14.82 -4.87
N ARG A 129 -2.94 15.05 -4.50
CA ARG A 129 -3.35 15.10 -3.09
C ARG A 129 -3.11 13.77 -2.38
N SER A 130 -3.53 12.66 -2.99
CA SER A 130 -3.34 11.33 -2.41
C SER A 130 -1.86 10.97 -2.24
N GLN A 131 -1.00 11.33 -3.19
CA GLN A 131 0.45 11.14 -3.07
C GLN A 131 1.04 11.96 -1.92
N LYS A 132 0.63 13.22 -1.79
CA LYS A 132 1.06 14.10 -0.69
C LYS A 132 0.66 13.52 0.66
N GLU A 133 -0.60 13.11 0.82
CA GLU A 133 -1.10 12.50 2.06
C GLU A 133 -0.33 11.22 2.40
N MET A 134 0.00 10.38 1.41
CA MET A 134 0.78 9.16 1.64
C MET A 134 2.20 9.45 2.13
N VAL A 135 2.85 10.49 1.59
CA VAL A 135 4.17 10.92 2.05
C VAL A 135 4.09 11.48 3.47
N GLU A 136 3.09 12.31 3.77
CA GLU A 136 2.89 12.88 5.11
C GLU A 136 2.62 11.78 6.16
N GLN A 137 1.76 10.81 5.84
CA GLN A 137 1.51 9.66 6.72
C GLN A 137 2.77 8.82 6.94
N THR A 138 3.56 8.59 5.88
CA THR A 138 4.82 7.85 5.99
C THR A 138 5.81 8.59 6.88
N GLN A 139 5.89 9.92 6.75
CA GLN A 139 6.74 10.75 7.59
C GLN A 139 6.32 10.66 9.06
N LEU A 140 5.03 10.79 9.35
CA LEU A 140 4.49 10.65 10.71
C LEU A 140 4.80 9.29 11.32
N GLN A 141 4.69 8.21 10.55
CA GLN A 141 5.04 6.86 11.02
C GLN A 141 6.53 6.73 11.33
N ASN A 142 7.40 7.27 10.47
CA ASN A 142 8.84 7.26 10.70
C ASN A 142 9.23 8.07 11.94
N ASP A 143 8.61 9.25 12.12
CA ASP A 143 8.86 10.10 13.28
C ASP A 143 8.42 9.40 14.57
N LEU A 144 7.22 8.79 14.57
CA LEU A 144 6.70 8.01 15.68
C LEU A 144 7.64 6.83 16.03
N LEU A 145 8.05 6.06 15.03
CA LEU A 145 8.96 4.94 15.23
C LEU A 145 10.31 5.41 15.80
N SER A 146 10.84 6.52 15.30
CA SER A 146 12.09 7.09 15.81
C SER A 146 11.95 7.54 17.27
N SER A 147 10.81 8.13 17.64
CA SER A 147 10.51 8.53 19.01
C SER A 147 10.40 7.31 19.92
N GLN A 148 9.74 6.24 19.46
CA GLN A 148 9.63 4.99 20.20
C GLN A 148 11.00 4.33 20.42
N THR A 149 11.86 4.30 19.39
CA THR A 149 13.23 3.78 19.50
C THR A 149 14.04 4.58 20.52
N LYS A 150 13.95 5.90 20.50
CA LYS A 150 14.63 6.76 21.49
C LYS A 150 14.15 6.48 22.92
N ALA A 151 12.84 6.35 23.11
CA ALA A 151 12.27 6.02 24.42
C ALA A 151 12.76 4.64 24.92
N MET A 152 12.76 3.62 24.05
CA MET A 152 13.27 2.29 24.39
C MET A 152 14.75 2.32 24.77
N ASN A 153 15.58 3.06 24.03
CA ASN A 153 16.99 3.22 24.36
C ASN A 153 17.18 3.92 25.71
N SER A 154 16.37 4.94 26.01
CA SER A 154 16.42 5.62 27.30
C SER A 154 16.07 4.68 28.47
N ILE A 155 15.05 3.83 28.30
CA ILE A 155 14.68 2.83 29.31
C ILE A 155 15.80 1.79 29.49
N ALA A 156 16.42 1.36 28.40
CA ALA A 156 17.53 0.40 28.47
C ALA A 156 18.73 0.98 29.23
N GLU A 157 19.09 2.24 28.98
CA GLU A 157 20.16 2.91 29.72
C GLU A 157 19.80 3.15 31.18
N ASP A 158 18.55 3.53 31.47
CA ASP A 158 18.07 3.69 32.85
C ASP A 158 18.17 2.38 33.65
N LEU A 159 17.72 1.26 33.04
CA LEU A 159 17.86 -0.07 33.64
C LEU A 159 19.33 -0.45 33.84
N ARG A 160 20.20 -0.15 32.86
CA ARG A 160 21.64 -0.40 32.98
C ARG A 160 22.23 0.37 34.16
N LEU A 161 21.89 1.65 34.29
CA LEU A 161 22.36 2.50 35.40
C LEU A 161 21.82 2.02 36.74
N MET A 162 20.55 1.63 36.82
CA MET A 162 19.94 1.12 38.05
C MET A 162 20.61 -0.18 38.53
N VAL A 163 20.96 -1.09 37.60
CA VAL A 163 21.69 -2.32 37.94
C VAL A 163 23.09 -2.00 38.44
N GLU A 164 23.79 -1.06 37.78
CA GLU A 164 25.14 -0.65 38.21
C GLU A 164 25.09 0.05 39.58
N ASP A 165 24.13 0.94 39.81
CA ASP A 165 23.96 1.63 41.10
C ASP A 165 23.63 0.63 42.22
N SER A 166 22.75 -0.34 41.95
CA SER A 166 22.45 -1.43 42.88
C SER A 166 23.69 -2.29 43.17
N PHE A 167 24.52 -2.54 42.16
CA PHE A 167 25.78 -3.26 42.32
C PHE A 167 26.80 -2.49 43.16
N MET A 168 26.94 -1.19 42.91
CA MET A 168 27.92 -0.32 43.60
C MET A 168 27.53 -0.04 45.05
N SER A 169 26.24 0.13 45.35
CA SER A 169 25.73 0.40 46.70
C SER A 169 25.69 -0.82 47.62
N LYS A 170 25.77 -2.04 47.07
CA LYS A 170 25.68 -3.26 47.86
C LYS A 170 26.93 -3.49 48.72
N ASP A 171 26.71 -3.80 49.99
CA ASP A 171 27.78 -4.23 50.90
C ASP A 171 28.03 -5.74 50.76
N TYR A 172 29.30 -6.10 50.63
CA TYR A 172 29.79 -7.47 50.45
C TYR A 172 30.58 -7.97 51.67
N SER A 173 30.68 -7.18 52.74
CA SER A 173 31.44 -7.48 53.97
C SER A 173 31.05 -8.79 54.67
N HIS A 174 29.82 -9.28 54.47
CA HIS A 174 29.34 -10.53 55.09
C HIS A 174 29.66 -11.80 54.27
N MET A 175 30.23 -11.65 53.08
CA MET A 175 30.59 -12.77 52.20
C MET A 175 31.94 -13.37 52.57
N ASP A 176 32.24 -14.53 51.97
CA ASP A 176 33.59 -15.11 52.01
C ASP A 176 34.65 -14.14 51.44
N GLU A 177 35.86 -14.15 52.01
CA GLU A 177 36.94 -13.20 51.67
C GLU A 177 37.28 -13.23 50.17
N GLN A 178 37.28 -14.40 49.55
CA GLN A 178 37.59 -14.53 48.13
C GLN A 178 36.50 -13.88 47.26
N THR A 179 35.25 -14.02 47.68
CA THR A 179 34.08 -13.42 47.02
C THR A 179 34.09 -11.91 47.19
N GLN A 180 34.41 -11.41 48.38
CA GLN A 180 34.55 -9.99 48.65
C GLN A 180 35.60 -9.34 47.74
N ARG A 181 36.82 -9.90 47.69
CA ARG A 181 37.91 -9.37 46.84
C ARG A 181 37.54 -9.33 45.35
N TYR A 182 36.82 -10.35 44.87
CA TYR A 182 36.34 -10.37 43.48
C TYR A 182 35.42 -9.18 43.18
N TYR A 183 34.46 -8.89 44.07
CA TYR A 183 33.52 -7.79 43.87
C TYR A 183 34.18 -6.42 44.06
N GLU A 184 35.10 -6.27 45.01
CA GLU A 184 35.88 -5.03 45.18
C GLU A 184 36.69 -4.71 43.92
N LEU A 185 37.42 -5.69 43.38
CA LEU A 185 38.18 -5.53 42.13
C LEU A 185 37.27 -5.14 40.95
N LYS A 186 36.06 -5.70 40.90
CA LYS A 186 35.09 -5.38 39.87
C LYS A 186 34.56 -3.94 40.02
N LYS A 187 34.27 -3.49 41.24
CA LYS A 187 33.87 -2.10 41.53
C LYS A 187 34.99 -1.11 41.16
N THR A 188 36.25 -1.41 41.50
CA THR A 188 37.38 -0.55 41.12
C THR A 188 37.53 -0.46 39.62
N SER A 189 37.38 -1.59 38.89
CA SER A 189 37.39 -1.57 37.43
C SER A 189 36.25 -0.71 36.84
N THR A 190 35.05 -0.76 37.42
CA THR A 190 33.94 0.15 37.05
C THR A 190 34.33 1.61 37.28
N PHE A 191 34.89 1.96 38.45
CA PHE A 191 35.31 3.34 38.74
C PHE A 191 36.36 3.87 37.76
N GLU A 192 37.35 3.03 37.40
CA GLU A 192 38.35 3.36 36.37
C GLU A 192 37.72 3.62 34.99
N GLN A 193 36.71 2.83 34.58
CA GLN A 193 35.99 3.07 33.32
C GLN A 193 35.28 4.43 33.28
N TYR A 194 34.83 4.93 34.43
CA TYR A 194 34.20 6.25 34.56
C TYR A 194 35.18 7.39 34.83
N GLY A 195 36.49 7.10 34.95
CA GLY A 195 37.51 8.10 35.25
C GLY A 195 37.39 8.69 36.66
N ILE A 196 36.75 7.96 37.58
CA ILE A 196 36.60 8.34 38.97
C ILE A 196 37.74 7.63 39.73
N ASN A 197 38.83 8.35 39.99
CA ASN A 197 39.97 7.88 40.79
C ASN A 197 39.85 8.32 42.25
#